data_AF-A0A2U1KEA3-F1
#
_entry.id   AF-A0A2U1KEA3-F1
#
_cell.length_a   1.000
_cell.length_b   1.000
_cell.length_c   1.000
_cell.angle_alpha   90.00
_cell.angle_beta   90.00
_cell.angle_gamma   90.00
#
_symmetry.space_group_name_H-M   'P 1'
#
loop_
_entity.id
_entity.type
_entity.pdbx_description
1 polymer ?
#
loop_
_entity_poly.entity_id
_entity_poly.type
_entity_poly.pdbx_seq_one_letter_code
_entity_poly.pdbx_strand_id
1 'polypeptide(L)'
;MDSLVRLLELAYSASSVSVVDIMRLAFEREVQEERGWFSFLYGWCVHVADRVAYLNGIIQELEFCSNDMSVAQLVVELRSGDGLVFADSVMYFRLFVISRRKS
;
A
#
# COMPACT_ATOMS: atom_id res chain seq x y z
N MET A 1 -27.63 17.23 0.91
CA MET A 1 -28.99 16.67 0.75
C MET A 1 -30.07 17.75 0.67
N ASP A 2 -30.03 18.78 1.51
CA ASP A 2 -31.13 19.78 1.66
C ASP A 2 -31.53 20.53 0.38
N SER A 3 -30.57 20.85 -0.49
CA SER A 3 -30.85 21.54 -1.75
C SER A 3 -31.57 20.66 -2.78
N LEU A 4 -31.33 19.35 -2.75
CA LEU A 4 -31.88 18.41 -3.72
C LEU A 4 -33.31 18.03 -3.34
N VAL A 5 -33.55 17.86 -2.04
CA VAL A 5 -34.90 17.65 -1.47
C VAL A 5 -35.81 18.83 -1.80
N ARG A 6 -35.33 20.07 -1.64
CA ARG A 6 -36.10 21.29 -2.00
C ARG A 6 -36.40 21.40 -3.49
N LEU A 7 -35.45 21.00 -4.36
CA LEU A 7 -35.67 20.97 -5.81
C LEU A 7 -36.69 19.91 -6.20
N LEU A 8 -36.67 18.76 -5.52
CA LEU A 8 -37.65 17.70 -5.72
C LEU A 8 -39.06 18.13 -5.30
N GLU A 9 -39.20 18.77 -4.14
CA GLU A 9 -40.48 19.31 -3.65
C GLU A 9 -41.06 20.36 -4.59
N LEU A 10 -40.22 21.26 -5.11
CA LEU A 10 -40.64 22.27 -6.11
C LEU A 10 -41.08 21.62 -7.42
N ALA A 11 -40.32 20.65 -7.93
CA ALA A 11 -40.63 19.97 -9.18
C ALA A 11 -41.88 19.08 -9.08
N TYR A 12 -42.08 18.46 -7.91
CA TYR A 12 -43.28 17.66 -7.58
C TYR A 12 -44.52 18.55 -7.46
N SER A 13 -44.39 19.70 -6.80
CA SER A 13 -45.47 20.71 -6.70
C SER A 13 -45.84 21.30 -8.07
N ALA A 14 -44.89 21.32 -9.02
CA ALA A 14 -45.10 21.78 -10.38
C ALA A 14 -45.67 20.72 -11.34
N SER A 15 -45.95 19.49 -10.89
CA SER A 15 -46.47 18.36 -11.70
C SER A 15 -45.74 18.18 -13.03
N SER A 16 -44.41 18.31 -13.02
CA SER A 16 -43.60 18.41 -14.24
C SER A 16 -42.81 17.14 -14.52
N VAL A 17 -42.66 16.80 -15.81
CA VAL A 17 -41.74 15.76 -16.34
C VAL A 17 -40.30 15.95 -15.84
N SER A 18 -39.97 17.15 -15.36
CA SER A 18 -38.65 17.52 -14.83
C SER A 18 -38.24 16.78 -13.56
N VAL A 19 -39.16 16.23 -12.75
CA VAL A 19 -38.79 15.48 -11.53
C VAL A 19 -37.92 14.28 -11.86
N VAL A 20 -38.26 13.56 -12.93
CA VAL A 20 -37.52 12.38 -13.39
C VAL A 20 -36.12 12.77 -13.86
N ASP A 21 -36.01 13.88 -14.61
CA ASP A 21 -34.72 14.40 -15.08
C ASP A 21 -33.85 14.93 -13.94
N ILE A 22 -34.44 15.61 -12.96
CA ILE A 22 -33.75 16.09 -11.75
C ILE A 22 -33.23 14.92 -10.94
N MET A 23 -34.04 13.87 -10.72
CA MET A 23 -33.57 12.66 -10.05
C MET A 23 -32.46 11.96 -10.84
N ARG A 24 -32.59 11.84 -12.16
CA ARG A 24 -31.56 11.24 -13.01
C ARG A 24 -30.22 11.96 -12.87
N LEU A 25 -30.21 13.30 -12.96
CA LEU A 25 -29.00 14.11 -12.82
C LEU A 25 -28.43 14.05 -11.40
N ALA A 26 -29.29 14.00 -10.39
CA ALA A 26 -28.89 13.82 -8.99
C ALA A 26 -28.16 12.49 -8.78
N PHE A 27 -28.73 11.39 -9.27
CA PHE A 27 -28.11 10.07 -9.21
C PHE A 27 -26.82 10.01 -10.01
N GLU A 28 -26.78 10.61 -11.20
CA GLU A 28 -25.57 10.65 -12.03
C GLU A 28 -24.43 11.40 -11.32
N ARG A 29 -24.76 12.48 -10.60
CA ARG A 29 -23.79 13.19 -9.76
C ARG A 29 -23.31 12.35 -8.59
N GLU A 30 -24.19 11.62 -7.90
CA GLU A 30 -23.77 10.79 -6.77
C GLU A 30 -22.86 9.63 -7.23
N VAL A 31 -23.24 8.96 -8.33
CA VAL A 31 -22.41 7.93 -8.99
C VAL A 31 -21.07 8.51 -9.43
N GLN A 32 -21.11 9.74 -9.94
CA GLN A 32 -20.04 10.72 -10.06
C GLN A 32 -18.94 10.65 -8.99
N GLU A 33 -19.39 11.05 -7.80
CA GLU A 33 -18.61 11.23 -6.58
C GLU A 33 -18.12 9.87 -6.05
N GLU A 34 -18.98 8.85 -6.04
CA GLU A 34 -18.62 7.48 -5.61
C GLU A 34 -17.53 6.85 -6.49
N ARG A 35 -17.56 7.08 -7.80
CA ARG A 35 -16.49 6.61 -8.71
C ARG A 35 -15.16 7.32 -8.46
N GLY A 36 -15.20 8.58 -8.05
CA GLY A 36 -14.03 9.33 -7.61
C GLY A 36 -13.40 8.70 -6.36
N TRP A 37 -14.23 8.41 -5.35
CA TRP A 37 -13.82 7.71 -4.14
C TRP A 37 -13.27 6.31 -4.43
N PHE A 38 -13.95 5.55 -5.29
CA PHE A 38 -13.49 4.23 -5.72
C PHE A 38 -12.10 4.29 -6.36
N SER A 39 -11.88 5.23 -7.29
CA SER A 39 -10.59 5.39 -7.96
C SER A 39 -9.48 5.78 -7.00
N PHE A 40 -9.79 6.64 -6.02
CA PHE A 40 -8.85 7.02 -4.96
C PHE A 40 -8.46 5.82 -4.08
N LEU A 41 -9.45 5.06 -3.60
CA LEU A 41 -9.20 3.87 -2.78
C LEU A 41 -8.44 2.79 -3.56
N TYR A 42 -8.78 2.59 -4.83
CA TYR A 42 -8.08 1.65 -5.69
C TYR A 42 -6.61 2.04 -5.86
N GLY A 43 -6.32 3.32 -6.12
CA GLY A 43 -4.94 3.83 -6.19
C GLY A 43 -4.16 3.62 -4.89
N TRP A 44 -4.81 3.85 -3.74
CA TRP A 44 -4.21 3.57 -2.42
C TRP A 44 -3.91 2.09 -2.21
N CYS A 45 -4.84 1.20 -2.57
CA CYS A 45 -4.63 -0.24 -2.50
C CYS A 45 -3.44 -0.71 -3.34
N VAL A 46 -3.28 -0.19 -4.56
CA VAL A 46 -2.12 -0.48 -5.41
C VAL A 46 -0.82 0.01 -4.75
N HIS A 47 -0.80 1.22 -4.19
CA HIS A 47 0.37 1.75 -3.48
C HIS A 47 0.76 0.90 -2.27
N VAL A 48 -0.22 0.45 -1.49
CA VAL A 48 0.03 -0.44 -0.35
C VAL A 48 0.55 -1.80 -0.81
N ALA A 49 -0.04 -2.39 -1.86
CA ALA A 49 0.40 -3.66 -2.42
C ALA A 49 1.86 -3.60 -2.91
N ASP A 50 2.24 -2.51 -3.59
CA ASP A 50 3.62 -2.28 -4.03
C ASP A 50 4.60 -2.18 -2.85
N ARG A 51 4.25 -1.43 -1.80
CA ARG A 51 5.08 -1.38 -0.58
C ARG A 51 5.20 -2.73 0.12
N VAL A 52 4.12 -3.52 0.15
CA VAL A 52 4.16 -4.87 0.72
C VAL A 52 5.07 -5.78 -0.11
N ALA A 53 4.99 -5.73 -1.43
CA ALA A 53 5.89 -6.47 -2.32
C ALA A 53 7.36 -6.06 -2.13
N TYR A 54 7.64 -4.77 -1.99
CA TYR A 54 8.98 -4.26 -1.69
C TYR A 54 9.52 -4.80 -0.36
N LEU A 55 8.72 -4.75 0.71
CA LEU A 55 9.10 -5.30 2.02
C LEU A 55 9.32 -6.81 1.96
N ASN A 56 8.48 -7.54 1.21
CA ASN A 56 8.65 -8.96 1.01
C ASN A 56 9.96 -9.29 0.27
N GLY A 57 10.32 -8.49 -0.73
CA GLY A 57 11.62 -8.60 -1.42
C GLY A 57 12.79 -8.40 -0.46
N ILE A 58 12.73 -7.38 0.40
CA ILE A 58 13.75 -7.18 1.45
C ILE A 58 13.82 -8.40 2.37
N ILE A 59 12.68 -8.94 2.82
CA ILE A 59 12.66 -10.12 3.71
C ILE A 59 13.33 -11.31 3.03
N GLN A 60 13.01 -11.58 1.76
CA GLN A 60 13.63 -12.69 1.01
C GLN A 60 15.15 -12.50 0.85
N GLU A 61 15.62 -11.30 0.54
CA GLU A 61 17.06 -11.01 0.48
C GLU A 61 17.73 -11.20 1.85
N LEU A 62 17.08 -10.76 2.93
CA LEU A 62 17.58 -10.95 4.30
C LEU A 62 17.64 -12.43 4.69
N GLU A 63 16.63 -13.22 4.36
CA GLU A 63 16.60 -14.67 4.62
C GLU A 63 17.68 -15.39 3.82
N PHE A 64 17.87 -15.03 2.55
CA PHE A 64 18.94 -15.56 1.71
C PHE A 64 20.31 -15.27 2.31
N CYS A 65 20.58 -14.02 2.66
CA CYS A 65 21.85 -13.66 3.27
C CYS A 65 22.04 -14.24 4.68
N SER A 66 20.98 -14.42 5.46
CA SER A 66 21.05 -15.12 6.75
C SER A 66 21.45 -16.58 6.56
N ASN A 67 20.91 -17.25 5.55
CA ASN A 67 21.27 -18.63 5.22
C ASN A 67 22.73 -18.72 4.78
N ASP A 68 23.19 -17.85 3.87
CA ASP A 68 24.58 -17.81 3.44
C ASP A 68 25.54 -17.48 4.60
N MET A 69 25.17 -16.55 5.48
CA MET A 69 25.94 -16.22 6.67
C MET A 69 25.99 -17.38 7.66
N SER A 70 24.89 -18.14 7.83
CA SER A 70 24.88 -19.34 8.67
C SER A 70 25.75 -20.47 8.09
N VAL A 71 25.78 -20.62 6.76
CA VAL A 71 26.67 -21.55 6.07
C VAL A 71 28.12 -21.13 6.20
N ALA A 72 28.41 -19.83 6.05
CA ALA A 72 29.73 -19.27 6.28
C ALA A 72 30.16 -19.42 7.75
N GLN A 73 29.26 -19.22 8.71
CA GLN A 73 29.49 -19.46 10.13
C GLN A 73 29.85 -20.92 10.39
N LEU A 74 29.05 -21.86 9.86
CA LEU A 74 29.29 -23.29 9.98
C LEU A 74 30.66 -23.68 9.40
N VAL A 75 31.01 -23.15 8.22
CA VAL A 75 32.30 -23.42 7.55
C VAL A 75 33.48 -22.77 8.29
N VAL A 76 33.30 -21.57 8.85
CA VAL A 76 34.32 -20.87 9.65
C VAL A 76 34.51 -21.58 10.98
N GLU A 77 33.45 -21.91 11.73
CA GLU A 77 33.54 -22.68 12.99
C GLU A 77 34.18 -24.07 12.78
N LEU A 78 33.92 -24.71 11.63
CA LEU A 78 34.60 -25.95 11.23
C LEU A 78 36.09 -25.77 10.89
N ARG A 79 36.52 -24.57 10.45
CA ARG A 79 37.89 -24.32 9.96
C ARG A 79 38.76 -23.49 10.91
N SER A 80 38.19 -22.67 11.78
CA SER A 80 38.90 -21.85 12.76
C SER A 80 38.01 -21.53 13.96
N GLY A 81 38.60 -21.55 15.16
CA GLY A 81 37.93 -21.09 16.39
C GLY A 81 37.79 -19.56 16.50
N ASP A 82 37.92 -18.82 15.40
CA ASP A 82 38.01 -17.35 15.40
C ASP A 82 36.68 -16.67 15.04
N GLY A 83 35.86 -16.43 16.06
CA GLY A 83 34.57 -15.73 15.94
C GLY A 83 34.65 -14.22 15.63
N LEU A 84 35.84 -13.62 15.59
CA LEU A 84 36.03 -12.17 15.40
C LEU A 84 35.70 -11.72 13.97
N VAL A 85 36.13 -12.48 12.94
CA VAL A 85 35.85 -12.18 11.53
C VAL A 85 34.35 -12.33 11.23
N PHE A 86 33.71 -13.28 11.89
CA PHE A 86 32.27 -13.49 11.78
C PHE A 86 31.48 -12.29 12.35
N ALA A 87 31.85 -11.80 13.53
CA ALA A 87 31.20 -10.64 14.14
C ALA A 87 31.27 -9.36 13.28
N ASP A 88 32.39 -9.13 12.59
CA ASP A 88 32.58 -7.95 11.75
C ASP A 88 31.68 -7.99 10.49
N SER A 89 31.51 -9.18 9.91
CA SER A 89 30.61 -9.39 8.76
C SER A 89 29.12 -9.19 9.10
N VAL A 90 28.68 -9.60 10.30
CA VAL A 90 27.34 -9.34 10.82
C VAL A 90 27.08 -7.84 11.00
N MET A 91 28.08 -7.10 11.50
CA MET A 91 27.98 -5.66 11.70
C MET A 91 27.84 -4.90 10.38
N TYR A 92 28.64 -5.25 9.37
CA TYR A 92 28.56 -4.68 8.02
C TYR A 92 27.17 -4.92 7.39
N PHE A 93 26.64 -6.13 7.56
CA PHE A 93 25.32 -6.49 7.06
C PHE A 93 24.21 -5.65 7.71
N ARG A 94 24.28 -5.44 9.04
CA ARG A 94 23.36 -4.56 9.77
C ARG A 94 23.37 -3.13 9.25
N LEU A 95 24.56 -2.58 8.96
CA LEU A 95 24.71 -1.22 8.46
C LEU A 95 24.12 -1.04 7.06
N PHE A 96 24.30 -2.04 6.18
CA PHE A 96 23.71 -2.05 4.83
C PHE A 96 22.17 -2.00 4.87
N VAL A 97 21.55 -2.82 5.72
CA VAL A 97 20.08 -2.89 5.87
C VAL A 97 19.51 -1.57 6.41
N ILE A 98 20.18 -0.94 7.36
CA ILE A 98 19.78 0.37 7.91
C ILE A 98 19.87 1.46 6.84
N SER A 99 20.89 1.42 5.98
CA SER A 99 21.06 2.38 4.88
C SER A 99 19.93 2.27 3.85
N ARG A 100 19.55 1.04 3.46
CA ARG A 100 18.46 0.76 2.51
C ARG A 100 17.06 1.18 2.99
N ARG A 101 16.82 1.29 4.30
CA ARG A 101 15.54 1.78 4.85
C ARG A 101 15.40 3.31 4.83
N LYS A 102 16.48 4.06 4.61
CA LYS A 102 16.49 5.53 4.59
C LYS A 102 16.43 6.12 3.17
N SER A 103 16.68 5.30 2.15
CA SER A 103 16.54 5.67 0.74
C SER A 103 15.15 5.34 0.23
#